data_AF-A0AAP2U5Z5-F1
#
_entry.id   AF-A0AAP2U5Z5-F1
#
_cell.length_a   1.000
_cell.length_b   1.000
_cell.length_c   1.000
_cell.angle_alpha   90.00
_cell.angle_beta   90.00
_cell.angle_gamma   90.00
#
_symmetry.space_group_name_H-M   'P 1'
#
loop_
_entity.id
_entity.type
_entity.pdbx_description
1 polymer ?
#
loop_
_entity_poly.entity_id
_entity_poly.type
_entity_poly.pdbx_seq_one_letter_code
_entity_poly.pdbx_strand_id
1 'polypeptide(L)' 'KARKRIETNFSQLCDHFMLFRNYAKQTPGLFTRIIGKISAFTVLQYINYVNNRPIGRVKYALN' A
#
# COMPACT_ATOMS: atom_id res chain seq x y z
N LYS A 1 -12.95 4.91 15.53
CA LYS A 1 -11.47 5.06 15.44
C LYS A 1 -10.84 4.19 14.35
N ALA A 2 -11.25 2.91 14.19
CA ALA A 2 -10.71 2.01 13.16
C ALA A 2 -11.00 2.42 11.70
N ARG A 3 -12.21 2.91 11.39
CA ARG A 3 -12.61 3.33 10.03
C ARG A 3 -11.67 4.38 9.41
N LYS A 4 -11.35 5.43 10.17
CA LYS A 4 -10.41 6.48 9.74
C LYS A 4 -9.01 5.94 9.42
N ARG A 5 -8.55 4.90 10.13
CA ARG A 5 -7.25 4.26 9.84
C ARG A 5 -7.30 3.48 8.52
N ILE A 6 -8.40 2.77 8.27
CA ILE A 6 -8.61 2.03 7.01
C ILE A 6 -8.63 3.01 5.83
N GLU A 7 -9.39 4.10 5.93
CA GLU A 7 -9.45 5.15 4.88
C GLU A 7 -8.09 5.79 4.62
N THR A 8 -7.33 6.11 5.68
CA THR A 8 -5.98 6.69 5.54
C THR A 8 -5.02 5.73 4.83
N ASN A 9 -5.02 4.46 5.24
CA ASN A 9 -4.15 3.45 4.63
C ASN A 9 -4.55 3.18 3.17
N PHE A 10 -5.84 3.14 2.87
CA PHE A 10 -6.35 2.92 1.51
C PHE A 10 -6.04 4.10 0.59
N SER A 11 -6.20 5.33 1.07
CA SER A 11 -5.82 6.56 0.36
C SER A 11 -4.32 6.56 0.05
N GLN A 12 -3.47 6.20 1.02
CA GLN A 12 -2.03 6.06 0.80
C GLN A 12 -1.66 4.96 -0.20
N LEU A 13 -2.31 3.80 -0.15
CA LEU A 13 -2.12 2.73 -1.13
C LEU A 13 -2.49 3.19 -2.55
N CYS A 14 -3.61 3.91 -2.67
CA CYS A 14 -4.09 4.45 -3.91
C CYS A 14 -3.13 5.50 -4.50
N ASP A 15 -2.62 6.40 -3.67
CA ASP A 15 -1.73 7.49 -4.09
C ASP A 15 -0.32 6.99 -4.44
N HIS A 16 0.29 6.17 -3.57
CA HIS A 16 1.68 5.72 -3.70
C HIS A 16 1.88 4.65 -4.78
N PHE A 17 0.91 3.75 -4.93
CA PHE A 17 0.99 2.64 -5.88
C PHE A 17 0.05 2.82 -7.08
N MET A 18 -0.63 3.97 -7.19
CA MET A 18 -1.63 4.24 -8.23
C MET A 18 -2.59 3.06 -8.39
N LEU A 19 -3.20 2.59 -7.29
CA LEU A 19 -3.90 1.29 -7.22
C LEU A 19 -4.88 1.09 -8.39
N PHE A 20 -5.67 2.12 -8.71
CA PHE A 20 -6.67 2.10 -9.78
C PHE A 20 -6.12 2.21 -11.20
N ARG A 21 -4.86 2.62 -11.40
CA ARG A 21 -4.25 2.67 -12.74
C ARG A 21 -3.74 1.27 -13.12
N ASN A 22 -4.42 0.66 -14.08
CA ASN A 22 -3.99 -0.60 -14.69
C ASN A 22 -4.18 -0.57 -16.22
N TYR A 23 -3.10 -0.81 -16.96
CA TYR A 23 -3.10 -0.93 -18.42
C TYR A 23 -3.11 -2.39 -18.91
N ALA A 24 -3.19 -3.38 -18.01
CA ALA A 24 -3.20 -4.79 -18.39
C ALA A 24 -4.57 -5.19 -18.95
N LYS A 25 -4.59 -5.73 -20.16
CA LYS A 25 -5.81 -6.15 -20.88
C LYS A 25 -6.42 -7.47 -20.38
N GLN A 26 -5.71 -8.23 -19.53
CA GLN A 26 -6.13 -9.55 -19.06
C GLN A 26 -6.37 -9.57 -17.54
N THR A 27 -7.43 -10.26 -17.12
CA THR A 27 -7.85 -10.39 -15.71
C THR A 27 -6.81 -11.02 -14.78
N PRO A 28 -6.06 -12.09 -15.11
CA PRO A 28 -5.01 -12.62 -14.22
C PRO A 28 -3.87 -11.62 -13.99
N GLY A 29 -3.52 -10.82 -15.01
CA GLY A 29 -2.53 -9.76 -14.92
C GLY A 29 -2.97 -8.61 -13.99
N LEU A 30 -4.28 -8.38 -13.88
CA LEU A 30 -4.84 -7.41 -12.94
C LEU A 30 -4.71 -7.92 -11.50
N PHE A 31 -5.08 -9.17 -11.22
CA PHE A 31 -5.02 -9.74 -9.87
C PHE A 31 -3.58 -9.79 -9.34
N THR A 32 -2.62 -10.29 -10.13
CA THR A 32 -1.22 -10.34 -9.70
C THR A 32 -0.65 -8.96 -9.40
N ARG A 33 -1.07 -7.92 -10.13
CA ARG A 33 -0.60 -6.55 -9.93
C ARG A 33 -1.23 -5.91 -8.69
N ILE A 34 -2.51 -6.13 -8.44
CA ILE A 34 -3.19 -5.67 -7.21
C ILE A 34 -2.55 -6.33 -6.00
N ILE A 35 -2.37 -7.66 -6.02
CA ILE A 35 -1.72 -8.40 -4.94
C ILE A 35 -0.30 -7.88 -4.72
N GLY A 36 0.49 -7.69 -5.77
CA GLY A 36 1.84 -7.13 -5.66
C GLY A 36 1.88 -5.74 -5.00
N LYS A 37 0.94 -4.85 -5.32
CA LYS A 37 0.84 -3.51 -4.69
C LYS A 37 0.50 -3.60 -3.20
N ILE A 38 -0.44 -4.49 -2.82
CA ILE A 38 -0.82 -4.72 -1.42
C ILE A 38 0.33 -5.36 -0.63
N SER A 39 1.03 -6.33 -1.22
CA SER A 39 2.20 -6.99 -0.63
C SER A 39 3.33 -5.98 -0.38
N ALA A 40 3.66 -5.15 -1.38
CA ALA A 40 4.68 -4.11 -1.24
C ALA A 40 4.33 -3.11 -0.12
N PHE A 41 3.07 -2.67 -0.05
CA PHE A 41 2.60 -1.80 1.03
C PHE A 41 2.71 -2.45 2.41
N THR A 42 2.38 -3.74 2.52
CA THR A 42 2.52 -4.50 3.77
C THR A 42 3.98 -4.60 4.22
N VAL A 43 4.91 -4.83 3.30
CA VAL A 43 6.35 -4.88 3.61
C VAL A 43 6.87 -3.52 4.08
N LEU A 44 6.47 -2.42 3.45
CA LEU A 44 6.82 -1.06 3.90
C LEU A 44 6.31 -0.76 5.32
N GLN A 45 5.09 -1.19 5.61
CA GLN A 45 4.48 -1.03 6.94
C GLN A 45 5.22 -1.88 7.99
N TYR A 46 5.69 -3.06 7.59
CA TYR A 46 6.50 -3.94 8.43
C TYR A 46 7.90 -3.34 8.72
N ILE A 47 8.57 -2.79 7.71
CA ILE A 47 9.86 -2.09 7.89
C ILE A 47 9.70 -0.91 8.85
N ASN A 48 8.63 -0.11 8.71
CA ASN A 48 8.32 0.96 9.64
C ASN A 48 8.12 0.46 11.08
N TYR A 49 7.44 -0.67 11.26
CA TYR A 49 7.25 -1.28 12.57
C TYR A 49 8.58 -1.71 13.20
N VAL A 50 9.47 -2.35 12.44
CA VAL A 50 10.81 -2.74 12.90
C VAL A 50 11.64 -1.51 13.30
N ASN A 51 11.46 -0.39 12.60
CA ASN A 51 12.12 0.88 12.89
C ASN A 51 11.44 1.71 14.01
N ASN A 52 10.48 1.14 14.75
CA ASN A 52 9.67 1.84 15.77
C ASN A 52 8.95 3.10 15.24
N ARG A 53 8.66 3.16 13.94
CA ARG A 53 7.91 4.24 13.29
C ARG A 53 6.41 3.89 13.23
N PRO A 54 5.52 4.88 13.25
CA PRO A 54 4.09 4.63 13.20
C PRO A 54 3.67 3.95 11.88
N ILE A 55 2.85 2.89 11.99
CA ILE A 55 2.32 2.04 10.89
C ILE A 55 1.27 2.79 10.02
N GLY A 56 1.51 4.05 9.70
CA GLY A 56 0.64 4.86 8.84
C GLY A 56 1.39 5.94 8.07
N ARG A 57 2.72 5.86 8.02
CA ARG A 57 3.58 6.79 7.28
C ARG A 57 4.43 6.02 6.26
N VAL A 58 3.81 5.65 5.15
CA VAL A 58 4.53 4.98 4.04
C VAL A 58 5.43 5.96 3.28
N LYS A 59 5.09 7.26 3.28
CA LYS A 59 5.83 8.31 2.57
C LYS A 59 7.28 8.52 3.07
N TYR A 60 7.59 8.14 4.31
CA TYR A 60 8.89 8.38 4.96
C TYR A 60 9.53 7.09 5.49
N ALA A 61 9.15 5.94 4.94
CA ALA A 61 9.62 4.64 5.44
C ALA A 61 11.10 4.35 5.11
N LEU A 62 11.62 4.97 4.05
CA LEU A 62 12.96 4.76 3.49
C LEU A 62 13.95 5.89 3.81
N ASN A 63 13.53 6.90 4.58
CA ASN A 63 14.36 8.07 4.92
C ASN A 63 14.79 8.07 6.39
#